data_AF-A0A183CTZ9-F1
#
_entry.id   AF-A0A183CTZ9-F1
#
_cell.length_a   1.000
_cell.length_b   1.000
_cell.length_c   1.000
_cell.angle_alpha   90.00
_cell.angle_beta   90.00
_cell.angle_gamma   90.00
#
_symmetry.space_group_name_H-M   'P 1'
#
loop_
_entity.id
_entity.type
_entity.pdbx_description
1 polymer ?
#
loop_
_entity_poly.entity_id
_entity_poly.type
_entity_poly.pdbx_seq_one_letter_code
_entity_poly.pdbx_strand_id
1 'polypeptide(L)'
;KVLSRERLWSAWKNEGCPDLITPLLNSQATTKYAAFKRKALNHFVPAQLDLGNKELSRLWNIQPNNLVACKEMQRKCTPELGQFLEEALDEMDPEQQVDEQYQSVNDETYQWTASRFLLLTSDQYLTCNVQDSSRMPATTTISDGIFPPKDHSND
;
A
#
# COMPACT_ATOMS: atom_id res chain seq x y z
N LYS A 1 34.14 14.22 -57.52
CA LYS A 1 34.63 13.73 -56.21
C LYS A 1 33.76 12.63 -55.60
N VAL A 2 32.43 12.71 -55.69
CA VAL A 2 31.52 11.68 -55.11
C VAL A 2 31.67 10.29 -55.77
N LEU A 3 31.74 10.21 -57.09
CA LEU A 3 31.87 8.93 -57.81
C LEU A 3 33.17 8.16 -57.50
N SER A 4 34.28 8.87 -57.33
CA SER A 4 35.57 8.28 -56.96
C SER A 4 35.53 7.69 -55.54
N ARG A 5 34.88 8.40 -54.61
CA ARG A 5 34.65 7.93 -53.25
C ARG A 5 33.75 6.70 -53.24
N GLU A 6 32.71 6.67 -54.08
CA GLU A 6 31.79 5.53 -54.17
C GLU A 6 32.47 4.25 -54.68
N ARG A 7 33.37 4.39 -55.68
CA ARG A 7 34.16 3.27 -56.18
C ARG A 7 35.09 2.69 -55.11
N LEU A 8 35.79 3.55 -54.37
CA LEU A 8 36.64 3.14 -53.25
C LEU A 8 35.82 2.45 -52.15
N TRP A 9 34.64 2.97 -51.84
CA TRP A 9 33.76 2.38 -50.83
C TRP A 9 33.19 1.03 -51.24
N SER A 10 32.80 0.86 -52.50
CA SER A 10 32.39 -0.44 -53.03
C SER A 10 33.54 -1.45 -53.03
N ALA A 11 34.74 -1.06 -53.47
CA ALA A 11 35.92 -1.94 -53.46
C ALA A 11 36.26 -2.40 -52.03
N TRP A 12 36.33 -1.48 -51.07
CA TRP A 12 36.61 -1.78 -49.66
C TRP A 12 35.59 -2.73 -49.04
N LYS A 13 34.30 -2.58 -49.35
CA LYS A 13 33.25 -3.51 -48.90
C LYS A 13 33.40 -4.90 -49.54
N ASN A 14 33.71 -4.94 -50.84
CA ASN A 14 33.90 -6.20 -51.57
C ASN A 14 35.14 -6.98 -51.10
N GLU A 15 36.17 -6.27 -50.62
CA GLU A 15 37.36 -6.84 -49.99
C GLU A 15 37.13 -7.29 -48.53
N GLY A 16 35.88 -7.21 -48.04
CA GLY A 16 35.51 -7.69 -46.71
C GLY A 16 35.87 -6.75 -45.57
N CYS A 17 36.03 -5.45 -45.83
CA CYS A 17 36.30 -4.44 -44.81
C CYS A 17 37.59 -4.72 -44.00
N PRO A 18 38.76 -4.70 -44.65
CA PRO A 18 40.03 -5.12 -44.03
C PRO A 18 40.36 -4.33 -42.77
N ASP A 19 40.01 -3.03 -42.68
CA ASP A 19 40.28 -2.19 -41.52
C ASP A 19 39.45 -2.55 -40.26
N LEU A 20 38.35 -3.27 -40.42
CA LEU A 20 37.56 -3.77 -39.29
C LEU A 20 38.05 -5.15 -38.83
N ILE A 21 38.57 -5.95 -39.77
CA ILE A 21 39.04 -7.32 -39.51
C ILE A 21 40.49 -7.34 -39.01
N THR A 22 41.38 -6.55 -39.59
CA THR A 22 42.80 -6.49 -39.19
C THR A 22 43.01 -6.11 -37.73
N PRO A 23 42.33 -5.11 -37.12
CA PRO A 23 42.44 -4.87 -35.70
C PRO A 23 41.81 -5.99 -34.87
N LEU A 24 40.75 -6.66 -35.35
CA LEU A 24 40.17 -7.81 -34.65
C LEU A 24 41.13 -9.01 -34.62
N LEU A 25 41.85 -9.24 -35.72
CA LEU A 25 42.82 -10.32 -35.87
C LEU A 25 44.13 -10.01 -35.14
N ASN A 26 44.59 -8.75 -35.17
CA ASN A 26 45.79 -8.30 -34.46
C ASN A 26 45.56 -8.11 -32.94
N SER A 27 44.36 -7.71 -32.50
CA SER A 27 44.02 -7.63 -31.06
C SER A 27 43.94 -9.00 -30.39
N GLN A 28 43.67 -10.08 -31.14
CA GLN A 28 43.76 -11.44 -30.62
C GLN A 28 45.20 -11.84 -30.26
N ALA A 29 46.21 -11.18 -30.82
CA ALA A 29 47.62 -11.51 -30.60
C ALA A 29 48.27 -10.77 -29.41
N THR A 30 47.77 -9.60 -28.98
CA THR A 30 48.54 -8.75 -28.04
C THR A 30 47.75 -8.08 -26.92
N THR A 31 46.48 -8.37 -26.70
CA THR A 31 45.79 -7.81 -25.51
C THR A 31 45.01 -8.87 -24.76
N LYS A 32 45.70 -9.49 -23.79
CA LYS A 32 45.04 -10.11 -22.63
C LYS A 32 44.38 -8.97 -21.84
N TYR A 33 43.25 -8.46 -22.31
CA TYR A 33 42.41 -7.57 -21.52
C TYR A 33 42.20 -8.27 -20.18
N ALA A 34 42.63 -7.64 -19.08
CA ALA A 34 42.39 -8.17 -17.75
C ALA A 34 40.88 -8.42 -17.66
N ALA A 35 40.49 -9.68 -17.59
CA ALA A 35 39.09 -10.07 -17.63
C ALA A 35 38.39 -9.30 -16.52
N PHE A 36 37.51 -8.37 -16.90
CA PHE A 36 36.71 -7.62 -15.94
C PHE A 36 36.00 -8.68 -15.10
N LYS A 37 36.37 -8.80 -13.82
CA LYS A 37 35.77 -9.79 -12.94
C LYS A 37 34.32 -9.39 -12.78
N ARG A 38 33.44 -10.00 -13.58
CA ARG A 38 32.00 -9.86 -13.39
C ARG A 38 31.73 -10.25 -11.95
N LYS A 39 31.03 -9.41 -11.20
CA LYS A 39 30.47 -9.81 -9.91
C LYS A 39 29.74 -11.12 -10.15
N ALA A 40 30.04 -12.12 -9.32
CA ALA A 40 29.37 -13.41 -9.39
C ALA A 40 27.86 -13.13 -9.43
N LEU A 41 27.21 -13.51 -10.52
CA LEU A 41 25.77 -13.38 -10.63
C LEU A 41 25.20 -14.22 -9.48
N ASN A 42 24.27 -13.67 -8.70
CA ASN A 42 23.57 -14.47 -7.71
C ASN A 42 22.99 -15.70 -8.43
N HIS A 43 23.09 -16.87 -7.80
CA HIS A 43 22.53 -18.09 -8.36
C HIS A 43 21.03 -17.87 -8.59
N PHE A 44 20.60 -17.89 -9.85
CA PHE A 44 19.20 -17.65 -10.19
C PHE A 44 18.36 -18.82 -9.71
N VAL A 45 17.51 -18.55 -8.72
CA VAL A 45 16.51 -19.50 -8.23
C VAL A 45 15.17 -19.08 -8.84
N PRO A 46 14.58 -19.85 -9.77
CA PRO A 46 13.36 -19.45 -10.48
C PRO A 46 12.14 -19.26 -9.55
N ALA A 47 12.16 -19.88 -8.36
CA ALA A 47 11.11 -19.75 -7.36
C ALA A 47 11.27 -18.49 -6.47
N GLN A 48 12.41 -17.81 -6.54
CA GLN A 48 12.73 -16.67 -5.69
C GLN A 48 12.90 -15.40 -6.53
N LEU A 49 12.14 -14.36 -6.21
CA LEU A 49 12.30 -13.05 -6.83
C LEU A 49 13.57 -12.39 -6.27
N ASP A 50 14.59 -12.21 -7.11
CA ASP A 50 15.78 -11.40 -6.77
C ASP A 50 15.61 -9.98 -7.31
N LEU A 51 15.31 -9.04 -6.40
CA LEU A 51 15.13 -7.62 -6.70
C LEU A 51 16.43 -6.82 -6.48
N GLY A 52 17.57 -7.49 -6.27
CA GLY A 52 18.89 -6.86 -6.10
C GLY A 52 19.17 -6.27 -4.71
N ASN A 53 18.12 -5.94 -3.94
CA ASN A 53 18.22 -5.62 -2.51
C ASN A 53 17.76 -6.81 -1.67
N LYS A 54 18.58 -7.24 -0.71
CA LYS A 54 18.30 -8.37 0.19
C LYS A 54 16.97 -8.23 0.93
N GLU A 55 16.62 -7.04 1.42
CA GLU A 55 15.37 -6.84 2.16
C GLU A 55 14.15 -6.84 1.24
N LEU A 56 14.27 -6.30 0.02
CA LEU A 56 13.20 -6.36 -0.97
C LEU A 56 12.97 -7.79 -1.45
N SER A 57 14.06 -8.50 -1.78
CA SER A 57 13.98 -9.92 -2.10
C SER A 57 13.37 -10.69 -0.93
N ARG A 58 13.73 -10.42 0.33
CA ARG A 58 13.10 -11.08 1.49
C ARG A 58 11.59 -10.84 1.56
N LEU A 59 11.14 -9.59 1.45
CA LEU A 59 9.72 -9.21 1.55
C LEU A 59 8.87 -9.86 0.45
N TRP A 60 9.36 -9.84 -0.79
CA TRP A 60 8.64 -10.37 -1.94
C TRP A 60 8.63 -11.90 -2.01
N ASN A 61 9.47 -12.57 -1.22
CA ASN A 61 9.50 -14.02 -1.11
C ASN A 61 8.82 -14.54 0.16
N ILE A 62 8.09 -13.70 0.92
CA ILE A 62 7.31 -14.15 2.10
C ILE A 62 6.21 -15.13 1.70
N GLN A 63 5.52 -14.86 0.59
CA GLN A 63 4.55 -15.79 0.01
C GLN A 63 4.63 -15.67 -1.52
N PRO A 64 4.66 -16.78 -2.27
CA PRO A 64 4.74 -16.74 -3.72
C PRO A 64 3.48 -16.16 -4.38
N ASN A 65 2.35 -16.13 -3.67
CA ASN A 65 1.11 -15.53 -4.15
C ASN A 65 0.52 -14.58 -3.10
N ASN A 66 0.58 -13.28 -3.39
CA ASN A 66 0.07 -12.22 -2.51
C ASN A 66 -1.44 -12.34 -2.25
N LEU A 67 -2.23 -12.81 -3.23
CA LEU A 67 -3.68 -12.96 -3.06
C LEU A 67 -4.01 -14.10 -2.09
N VAL A 68 -3.23 -15.17 -2.12
CA VAL A 68 -3.36 -16.29 -1.16
C VAL A 68 -2.92 -15.83 0.24
N ALA A 69 -1.85 -15.03 0.33
CA ALA A 69 -1.43 -14.43 1.60
C ALA A 69 -2.54 -13.60 2.25
N CYS A 70 -3.35 -12.91 1.45
CA CYS A 70 -4.49 -12.12 1.93
C CYS A 70 -5.70 -12.95 2.36
N LYS A 71 -5.77 -14.24 2.01
CA LYS A 71 -6.86 -15.16 2.37
C LYS A 71 -6.52 -16.07 3.55
N GLU A 72 -5.29 -16.01 4.04
CA GLU A 72 -4.82 -16.85 5.13
C GLU A 72 -5.64 -16.60 6.42
N MET A 73 -6.19 -17.65 7.04
CA MET A 73 -7.04 -17.52 8.24
C MET A 73 -6.29 -16.91 9.44
N GLN A 74 -4.96 -17.01 9.47
CA GLN A 74 -4.12 -16.35 10.48
C GLN A 74 -4.18 -14.82 10.39
N ARG A 75 -4.54 -14.26 9.21
CA ARG A 75 -4.85 -12.84 9.09
C ARG A 75 -6.28 -12.63 9.56
N LYS A 76 -6.46 -12.30 10.85
CA LYS A 76 -7.72 -11.76 11.37
C LYS A 76 -7.97 -10.40 10.71
N CYS A 77 -8.56 -10.38 9.52
CA CYS A 77 -8.91 -9.13 8.82
C CYS A 77 -9.97 -8.35 9.58
N THR A 78 -10.89 -9.03 10.25
CA THR A 78 -11.98 -8.40 10.99
C THR A 78 -12.48 -9.39 12.06
N PRO A 79 -12.65 -8.98 13.33
CA PRO A 79 -13.29 -9.83 14.33
C PRO A 79 -14.76 -10.09 13.97
N GLU A 80 -15.34 -11.14 14.53
CA GLU A 80 -16.77 -11.39 14.39
C GLU A 80 -17.58 -10.35 15.19
N LEU A 81 -18.76 -9.96 14.70
CA LEU A 81 -19.63 -8.98 15.39
C LEU A 81 -19.92 -9.41 16.84
N GLY A 82 -20.22 -10.69 17.06
CA GLY A 82 -20.48 -11.22 18.41
C GLY A 82 -19.29 -11.01 19.35
N GLN A 83 -18.07 -11.35 18.90
CA GLN A 83 -16.84 -11.17 19.68
C GLN A 83 -16.53 -9.69 19.97
N PHE A 84 -16.91 -8.78 19.06
CA PHE A 84 -16.72 -7.35 19.26
C PHE A 84 -17.75 -6.74 20.24
N LEU A 85 -18.99 -7.24 20.24
CA LEU A 85 -20.05 -6.76 21.12
C LEU A 85 -20.04 -7.40 22.50
N GLU A 86 -19.43 -8.57 22.66
CA GLU A 86 -19.41 -9.35 23.92
C GLU A 86 -19.01 -8.50 25.12
N GLU A 87 -17.90 -7.76 25.02
CA GLU A 87 -17.40 -6.90 26.11
C GLU A 87 -18.40 -5.81 26.51
N ALA A 88 -19.03 -5.14 25.54
CA ALA A 88 -20.02 -4.10 25.85
C ALA A 88 -21.33 -4.69 26.37
N LEU A 89 -21.71 -5.90 25.96
CA LEU A 89 -22.89 -6.59 26.49
C LEU A 89 -22.68 -7.00 27.94
N ASP A 90 -21.47 -7.47 28.28
CA ASP A 90 -21.11 -7.81 29.65
C ASP A 90 -21.10 -6.57 30.55
N GLU A 91 -20.55 -5.44 30.09
CA GLU A 91 -20.56 -4.17 30.83
C GLU A 91 -21.97 -3.62 31.08
N MET A 92 -22.94 -3.97 30.22
CA MET A 92 -24.35 -3.60 30.40
C MET A 92 -25.07 -4.45 31.45
N ASP A 93 -24.47 -5.56 31.91
CA ASP A 93 -25.04 -6.39 32.97
C ASP A 93 -24.99 -5.66 34.32
N PRO A 94 -26.12 -5.44 35.01
CA PRO A 94 -26.13 -4.84 36.35
C PRO A 94 -25.28 -5.61 37.37
N GLU A 95 -24.97 -6.89 37.14
CA GLU A 95 -24.08 -7.67 38.01
C GLU A 95 -22.61 -7.21 37.95
N GLN A 96 -22.15 -6.63 36.83
CA GLN A 96 -20.77 -6.15 36.68
C GLN A 96 -20.51 -4.82 37.39
N GLN A 97 -21.56 -4.10 37.80
CA GLN A 97 -21.48 -2.82 38.51
C GLN A 97 -20.56 -1.78 37.83
N VAL A 98 -20.52 -1.78 36.49
CA VAL A 98 -19.78 -0.79 35.71
C VAL A 98 -20.58 0.52 35.67
N ASP A 99 -19.95 1.61 36.12
CA ASP A 99 -20.59 2.93 36.04
C ASP A 99 -20.89 3.28 34.58
N GLU A 100 -22.05 3.89 34.34
CA GLU A 100 -22.48 4.29 32.98
C GLU A 100 -21.42 5.11 32.25
N GLN A 101 -20.73 6.02 32.94
CA GLN A 101 -19.69 6.87 32.34
C GLN A 101 -18.49 6.11 31.74
N TYR A 102 -18.27 4.85 32.15
CA TYR A 102 -17.15 4.02 31.71
C TYR A 102 -17.57 2.88 30.79
N GLN A 103 -18.86 2.76 30.47
CA GLN A 103 -19.33 1.76 29.51
C GLN A 103 -18.83 2.10 28.11
N SER A 104 -18.33 1.08 27.41
CA SER A 104 -17.85 1.13 26.03
C SER A 104 -18.91 1.67 25.08
N VAL A 105 -20.20 1.45 25.37
CA VAL A 105 -21.32 2.00 24.58
C VAL A 105 -21.33 3.53 24.56
N ASN A 106 -20.78 4.20 25.56
CA ASN A 106 -20.71 5.65 25.63
C ASN A 106 -19.48 6.24 24.92
N ASP A 107 -18.53 5.42 24.49
CA ASP A 107 -17.40 5.87 23.68
C ASP A 107 -17.82 6.07 22.21
N GLU A 108 -17.48 7.24 21.66
CA GLU A 108 -17.80 7.61 20.28
C GLU A 108 -17.11 6.67 19.28
N THR A 109 -15.87 6.25 19.57
CA THR A 109 -15.12 5.37 18.65
C THR A 109 -15.72 3.97 18.61
N TYR A 110 -16.16 3.47 19.76
CA TYR A 110 -16.92 2.23 19.88
C TYR A 110 -18.25 2.30 19.12
N GLN A 111 -19.06 3.34 19.35
CA GLN A 111 -20.37 3.52 18.68
C GLN A 111 -20.24 3.55 17.15
N TRP A 112 -19.26 4.29 16.63
CA TRP A 112 -19.02 4.37 15.19
C TRP A 112 -18.58 3.02 14.61
N THR A 113 -17.70 2.32 15.32
CA THR A 113 -17.21 0.99 14.92
C THR A 113 -18.35 -0.04 14.94
N ALA A 114 -19.11 -0.11 16.03
CA ALA A 114 -20.29 -0.96 16.19
C ALA A 114 -21.32 -0.71 15.07
N SER A 115 -21.61 0.57 14.79
CA SER A 115 -22.52 0.95 13.70
C SER A 115 -22.04 0.40 12.36
N ARG A 116 -20.73 0.45 12.08
CA ARG A 116 -20.18 -0.09 10.83
C ARG A 116 -20.33 -1.61 10.73
N PHE A 117 -20.16 -2.32 11.83
CA PHE A 117 -20.37 -3.77 11.89
C PHE A 117 -21.84 -4.15 11.71
N LEU A 118 -22.77 -3.42 12.36
CA LEU A 118 -24.20 -3.65 12.23
C LEU A 118 -24.71 -3.38 10.82
N LEU A 119 -24.18 -2.34 10.16
CA LEU A 119 -24.43 -2.05 8.75
C LEU A 119 -23.95 -3.16 7.82
N LEU A 120 -22.80 -3.77 8.11
CA LEU A 120 -22.27 -4.87 7.31
C LEU A 120 -23.15 -6.13 7.43
N THR A 121 -23.78 -6.31 8.59
CA THR A 121 -24.58 -7.49 8.92
C THR A 121 -26.03 -7.36 8.43
N SER A 122 -26.60 -6.14 8.50
CA SER A 122 -27.99 -5.90 8.14
C SER A 122 -28.20 -4.52 7.52
N ASP A 123 -28.86 -4.48 6.36
CA ASP A 123 -29.24 -3.23 5.70
C ASP A 123 -30.34 -2.45 6.45
N GLN A 124 -31.06 -3.13 7.35
CA GLN A 124 -32.16 -2.54 8.12
C GLN A 124 -31.70 -1.62 9.26
N TYR A 125 -30.42 -1.69 9.66
CA TYR A 125 -29.87 -0.89 10.75
C TYR A 125 -30.07 0.63 10.55
N LEU A 126 -29.96 1.12 9.31
CA LEU A 126 -30.19 2.53 9.00
C LEU A 126 -31.65 2.94 9.17
N THR A 127 -32.59 2.02 8.92
CA THR A 127 -34.02 2.34 8.95
C THR A 127 -34.58 2.39 10.36
N CYS A 128 -34.05 1.59 11.29
CA CYS A 128 -34.47 1.61 12.70
C CYS A 128 -33.82 2.74 13.50
N ASN A 129 -32.54 3.05 13.26
CA ASN A 129 -31.84 4.11 14.01
C ASN A 129 -32.43 5.51 13.72
N VAL A 130 -32.91 5.76 12.50
CA VAL A 130 -33.56 7.04 12.16
C VAL A 130 -34.82 7.31 12.99
N GLN A 131 -35.55 6.27 13.41
CA GLN A 131 -36.75 6.42 14.24
C GLN A 131 -36.39 6.77 15.70
N ASP A 132 -35.28 6.21 16.23
CA ASP A 132 -34.80 6.47 17.59
C ASP A 132 -34.00 7.77 17.75
N SER A 133 -33.52 8.37 16.66
CA SER A 133 -32.89 9.72 16.70
C SER A 133 -33.82 10.81 17.27
N SER A 134 -35.13 10.56 17.27
CA SER A 134 -36.13 11.43 17.92
C SER A 134 -36.12 11.34 19.45
N ARG A 135 -35.35 10.41 20.04
CA ARG A 135 -35.29 10.11 21.48
C ARG A 135 -33.99 10.51 22.16
N MET A 136 -32.98 10.96 21.40
CA MET A 136 -31.74 11.49 21.98
C MET A 136 -32.01 12.86 22.62
N PRO A 137 -31.76 13.06 23.93
CA PRO A 137 -31.89 14.38 24.52
C PRO A 137 -30.83 15.28 23.88
N ALA A 138 -31.28 16.41 23.33
CA ALA A 138 -30.39 17.46 22.85
C ALA A 138 -29.44 17.85 23.99
N THR A 139 -28.17 17.51 23.85
CA THR A 139 -27.14 17.89 24.82
C THR A 139 -27.10 19.40 24.91
N THR A 140 -27.50 19.90 26.07
CA THR A 140 -27.17 21.17 26.71
C THR A 140 -26.89 22.35 25.78
N THR A 141 -27.90 23.22 25.68
CA THR A 141 -27.78 24.66 25.45
C THR A 141 -26.52 25.23 26.12
N ILE A 142 -25.48 25.51 25.33
CA ILE A 142 -24.42 26.44 25.75
C ILE A 142 -25.00 27.84 25.59
N SER A 143 -25.32 28.43 26.73
CA SER A 143 -25.77 29.80 26.91
C SER A 143 -24.77 30.80 26.34
N ASP A 144 -25.30 31.73 25.55
CA ASP A 144 -24.95 33.14 25.40
C ASP A 144 -23.55 33.64 25.77
N GLY A 145 -22.93 34.26 24.77
CA GLY A 145 -22.15 35.47 24.96
C GLY A 145 -20.66 35.33 24.65
N ILE A 146 -20.24 35.95 23.56
CA ILE A 146 -19.08 36.88 23.44
C ILE A 146 -18.74 36.96 21.95
N PHE A 147 -19.37 37.90 21.25
CA PHE A 147 -18.77 38.60 20.11
C PHE A 147 -19.51 39.94 19.94
N PRO A 148 -18.86 41.10 20.14
CA PRO A 148 -19.52 42.38 19.90
C PRO A 148 -19.65 42.65 18.39
N PRO A 149 -20.73 43.32 17.96
CA PRO A 149 -20.93 43.69 16.55
C PRO A 149 -19.95 44.79 16.15
N LYS A 150 -19.36 44.68 14.95
CA LYS A 150 -18.58 45.76 14.34
C LYS A 150 -19.55 46.75 13.71
N ASP A 151 -19.69 47.92 14.33
CA ASP A 151 -20.35 49.05 13.70
C ASP A 151 -19.48 49.59 12.55
N HIS A 152 -20.00 49.46 11.34
CA HIS A 152 -19.55 50.24 10.19
C HIS A 152 -20.26 51.60 10.23
N SER A 153 -19.57 52.63 10.73
CA SER A 153 -19.96 54.02 10.49
C SER A 153 -19.19 54.55 9.29
N ASN A 154 -19.92 54.95 8.25
CA ASN A 154 -19.44 55.83 7.20
C ASN A 154 -19.23 57.23 7.77
N ASP A 155 -18.05 57.81 7.55
CA ASP A 155 -17.79 59.21 7.12
C ASP A 155 -16.29 59.38 6.85
#